data_AF-A0A803TRB4-F1
#
_entry.id   AF-A0A803TRB4-F1
#
_cell.length_a   1.000
_cell.length_b   1.000
_cell.length_c   1.000
_cell.angle_alpha   90.00
_cell.angle_beta   90.00
_cell.angle_gamma   90.00
#
_symmetry.space_group_name_H-M   'P 1'
#
loop_
_entity.id
_entity.type
_entity.pdbx_description
1 polymer ?
#
loop_
_entity_poly.entity_id
_entity_poly.type
_entity_poly.pdbx_seq_one_letter_code
_entity_poly.pdbx_strand_id
1 'polypeptide(L)' 'MRLCKTKKHVSRAYGASMCAKCIRDKIKWAFLIEELKIVVRVLKTQAQSQKSK' A
#
# COMPACT_ATOMS: atom_id res chain seq x y z
N MET A 1 0.12 22.39 27.40
CA MET A 1 -1.27 22.06 27.78
C MET A 1 -1.45 20.53 27.80
N ARG A 2 -1.98 19.93 28.88
CA ARG A 2 -2.16 18.47 28.98
C ARG A 2 -3.51 18.08 28.38
N LEU A 3 -3.52 17.60 27.13
CA LEU A 3 -4.71 17.10 26.44
C LEU A 3 -4.82 15.57 26.55
N CYS A 4 -6.04 15.03 26.64
CA CYS A 4 -6.29 13.60 26.60
C CYS A 4 -5.93 13.00 25.23
N LYS A 5 -5.68 11.68 25.19
CA LYS A 5 -5.19 11.01 23.98
C LYS A 5 -6.16 11.17 22.80
N THR A 6 -7.46 11.06 23.03
CA THR A 6 -8.51 11.19 21.99
C THR A 6 -8.54 12.56 21.32
N LYS A 7 -8.18 13.64 22.03
CA LYS A 7 -8.09 14.99 21.45
C LYS A 7 -6.83 15.20 20.59
N LYS A 8 -5.86 14.29 20.65
CA LYS A 8 -4.59 14.39 19.91
C LYS A 8 -4.54 13.56 18.63
N HIS A 9 -5.47 12.62 18.43
CA HIS A 9 -5.45 11.72 17.28
C HIS A 9 -6.84 11.44 16.72
N VAL A 10 -6.85 10.97 15.48
CA VAL A 10 -8.06 10.53 14.78
C VAL A 10 -8.05 9.00 14.75
N SER A 11 -9.21 8.36 14.90
CA SER A 11 -9.39 6.90 14.83
C SER A 11 -9.23 6.38 13.40
N ARG A 12 -8.02 6.43 12.86
CA ARG A 12 -7.62 5.83 11.57
C ARG A 12 -6.12 5.52 11.56
N ALA A 13 -5.68 4.70 10.61
CA ALA A 13 -4.26 4.50 10.35
C ALA A 13 -3.55 5.84 10.07
N TYR A 14 -2.41 6.09 10.72
CA TYR A 14 -1.68 7.36 10.65
C TYR A 14 -2.55 8.58 11.03
N GLY A 15 -3.49 8.41 11.97
CA GLY A 15 -4.24 9.50 12.58
C GLY A 15 -3.31 10.51 13.25
N ALA A 16 -3.66 11.81 13.15
CA ALA A 16 -2.84 12.97 13.54
C ALA A 16 -1.60 13.24 12.68
N SER A 17 -0.90 12.21 12.20
CA SER A 17 0.33 12.40 11.42
C SER A 17 0.09 12.63 9.93
N MET A 18 -0.96 12.03 9.35
CA MET A 18 -1.24 12.12 7.92
C MET A 18 -2.69 12.51 7.62
N CYS A 19 -2.86 13.24 6.51
CA CYS A 19 -4.15 13.64 5.98
C CYS A 19 -4.93 12.46 5.38
N ALA A 20 -6.27 12.52 5.34
CA ALA A 20 -7.10 11.43 4.83
C ALA A 20 -6.80 11.10 3.36
N LYS A 21 -6.62 12.14 2.54
CA LYS A 21 -6.28 12.01 1.11
C LYS A 21 -4.95 11.29 0.93
N CYS A 22 -3.93 11.73 1.66
CA CYS A 22 -2.59 11.18 1.67
C CYS A 22 -2.57 9.67 1.98
N ILE A 23 -3.38 9.24 2.96
CA ILE A 23 -3.50 7.81 3.34
C ILE A 23 -4.16 7.01 2.22
N ARG A 24 -5.25 7.52 1.62
CA ARG A 24 -5.93 6.86 0.50
C ARG A 24 -5.00 6.68 -0.70
N ASP A 25 -4.24 7.70 -1.04
CA ASP A 25 -3.31 7.66 -2.16
C ASP A 25 -2.16 6.68 -1.88
N LYS A 26 -1.61 6.66 -0.66
CA LYS A 26 -0.62 5.66 -0.24
C LYS A 26 -1.13 4.23 -0.32
N ILE A 27 -2.36 3.97 0.13
CA ILE A 27 -2.97 2.63 0.09
C ILE A 27 -3.13 2.18 -1.37
N LYS A 28 -3.69 3.03 -2.24
CA LYS A 28 -3.85 2.72 -3.66
C LYS A 28 -2.50 2.45 -4.34
N TRP A 29 -1.52 3.30 -4.07
CA TRP A 29 -0.19 3.19 -4.69
C TRP A 29 0.54 1.92 -4.25
N ALA A 30 0.54 1.63 -2.95
CA ALA A 30 1.13 0.40 -2.42
C ALA A 30 0.46 -0.85 -3.00
N PHE A 31 -0.88 -0.86 -3.08
CA PHE A 31 -1.64 -1.94 -3.68
C PHE A 31 -1.25 -2.16 -5.16
N LEU A 32 -1.34 -1.12 -5.98
CA LEU A 32 -1.04 -1.23 -7.43
C LEU A 32 0.41 -1.67 -7.70
N ILE A 33 1.36 -1.25 -6.88
CA ILE A 33 2.75 -1.67 -7.01
C ILE A 33 2.93 -3.16 -6.69
N GLU A 34 2.32 -3.64 -5.60
CA GLU A 34 2.40 -5.07 -5.27
C GLU A 34 1.72 -5.93 -6.32
N GLU A 35 0.55 -5.52 -6.82
CA GLU A 35 -0.12 -6.19 -7.94
C GLU A 35 0.76 -6.24 -9.19
N LEU A 36 1.36 -5.11 -9.58
CA LEU A 36 2.28 -5.06 -10.73
C LEU A 36 3.50 -5.98 -10.52
N LYS A 37 4.10 -5.99 -9.32
CA LYS A 37 5.21 -6.90 -8.99
C LYS A 37 4.81 -8.35 -9.12
N ILE A 38 3.59 -8.73 -8.76
CA ILE A 38 3.08 -10.10 -8.89
C ILE A 38 2.91 -10.44 -10.38
N VAL A 39 2.25 -9.58 -11.15
CA VAL A 39 2.05 -9.79 -12.60
C VAL A 39 3.39 -9.95 -13.33
N VAL A 40 4.37 -9.08 -13.07
CA VAL A 40 5.70 -9.18 -13.66
C VAL A 40 6.39 -10.49 -13.31
N ARG A 41 6.26 -10.98 -12.07
CA ARG A 41 6.81 -12.27 -11.65
C ARG A 41 6.16 -13.43 -12.41
N VAL A 42 4.83 -13.44 -12.50
CA VAL A 42 4.07 -14.48 -13.20
C VAL A 42 4.44 -14.53 -14.69
N LEU A 43 4.50 -13.37 -15.36
CA LEU A 43 4.87 -13.30 -16.78
C LEU A 43 6.29 -13.85 -17.04
N LYS A 44 7.24 -13.56 -16.15
CA LYS A 44 8.60 -14.11 -16.24
C LYS A 44 8.61 -15.63 -16.09
N THR A 45 7.87 -16.16 -15.12
CA THR A 45 7.75 -17.62 -14.91
C THR A 45 7.11 -18.32 -16.11
N GLN A 46 6.06 -17.74 -16.70
CA GLN A 46 5.39 -18.28 -17.89
C GLN A 46 6.31 -18.27 -19.12
N ALA A 47 7.05 -17.18 -19.36
CA ALA A 47 8.01 -17.11 -20.46
C ALA A 47 9.13 -18.14 -20.31
N GLN A 48 9.61 -18.39 -19.09
CA GLN A 48 10.64 -19.39 -18.82
C GLN A 48 10.13 -20.83 -19.05
N SER A 49 8.89 -21.14 -18.64
CA SER A 49 8.32 -22.47 -18.86
C SER A 49 8.01 -22.76 -20.32
N GLN A 50 7.65 -21.74 -21.12
CA GLN A 50 7.46 -21.87 -22.57
C GLN A 50 8.78 -22.14 -23.31
N LYS A 51 9.91 -21.57 -22.86
CA LYS A 51 11.22 -21.79 -23.48
C LYS A 51 11.79 -23.19 -23.22
N SER A 52 11.42 -23.82 -22.11
CA SER A 52 11.87 -25.17 -21.75
C SER A 52 10.99 -26.28 -22.34
N LYS A 53 9.85 -25.93 -22.93
CA LYS A 53 8.93 -26.86 -23.58
C LYS A 53 9.24 -26.93 -25.08
#